data_AF-A0AA46TNI7-F1
#
_entry.id   AF-A0AA46TNI7-F1
#
_cell.length_a   1.000
_cell.length_b   1.000
_cell.length_c   1.000
_cell.angle_alpha   90.00
_cell.angle_beta   90.00
_cell.angle_gamma   90.00
#
_symmetry.space_group_name_H-M   'P 1'
#
loop_
_entity.id
_entity.type
_entity.pdbx_description
1 polymer ?
#
loop_
_entity_poly.entity_id
_entity_poly.type
_entity_poly.pdbx_seq_one_letter_code
_entity_poly.pdbx_strand_id
1 'polypeptide(L)'
;MSVSESLYIGWDVGGWNCDNNPTSRDALVVLDETLRLVGTPWRGNLRAALNESLTSRDLINSLLGLCQYAASGNERVVMAIDTPLALPTALLALAKGDAVEALGRSQDNPYLYRETERWLFQRGVTPLSPIKDMIGSQATKGMHLLARFAPHIAACGQWQSAEGALSVVEGYPTPAKRSAAFAALRHQVTMPSEFASMLHQPTPKQQDIQDAWHCALLAWSLEHAKETVAWPPADMPAAEGWIFVPCDSLSVQ
;
A
#
# COMPACT_ATOMS: atom_id res chain seq x y z
N MET A 1 -29.48 2.87 -12.93
CA MET A 1 -28.34 2.16 -12.32
C MET A 1 -27.30 3.22 -12.03
N SER A 2 -27.01 3.53 -10.76
CA SER A 2 -25.91 4.47 -10.46
C SER A 2 -24.61 3.79 -10.86
N VAL A 3 -23.77 4.50 -11.60
CA VAL A 3 -22.42 4.04 -11.91
C VAL A 3 -21.67 3.90 -10.58
N SER A 4 -20.93 2.81 -10.40
CA SER A 4 -20.06 2.62 -9.24
C SER A 4 -18.88 3.60 -9.37
N GLU A 5 -18.72 4.51 -8.42
CA GLU A 5 -17.59 5.44 -8.38
C GLU A 5 -16.33 4.68 -7.97
N SER A 6 -15.27 4.79 -8.78
CA SER A 6 -13.97 4.20 -8.43
C SER A 6 -13.14 5.19 -7.63
N LEU A 7 -12.72 4.77 -6.45
CA LEU A 7 -11.87 5.55 -5.55
C LEU A 7 -10.54 4.85 -5.31
N TYR A 8 -9.48 5.64 -5.23
CA TYR A 8 -8.11 5.18 -5.08
C TYR A 8 -7.58 5.66 -3.74
N ILE A 9 -7.40 4.73 -2.81
CA ILE A 9 -6.93 5.03 -1.46
C ILE A 9 -5.46 4.66 -1.36
N GLY A 10 -4.66 5.57 -0.81
CA GLY A 10 -3.34 5.23 -0.33
C GLY A 10 -3.29 5.27 1.18
N TRP A 11 -2.58 4.30 1.75
CA TRP A 11 -2.40 4.17 3.20
C TRP A 11 -0.93 4.06 3.54
N ASP A 12 -0.40 5.02 4.31
CA ASP A 12 0.86 4.84 5.05
C ASP A 12 0.58 4.27 6.44
N VAL A 13 1.28 3.20 6.81
CA VAL A 13 0.89 2.34 7.94
C VAL A 13 1.65 2.69 9.21
N GLY A 14 0.90 3.10 10.23
CA GLY A 14 1.40 3.21 11.60
C GLY A 14 1.32 1.88 12.34
N GLY A 15 2.09 1.74 13.42
CA GLY A 15 1.95 0.59 14.33
C GLY A 15 0.58 0.52 15.03
N TRP A 16 0.26 -0.62 15.65
CA TRP A 16 -1.05 -0.87 16.29
C TRP A 16 -1.49 0.20 17.32
N ASN A 17 -0.53 0.82 18.02
CA ASN A 17 -0.77 1.81 19.07
C ASN A 17 -0.10 3.15 18.74
N CYS A 18 -0.17 3.59 17.48
CA CYS A 18 0.48 4.82 17.01
C CYS A 18 -0.25 6.13 17.42
N ASP A 19 -1.27 6.06 18.29
CA ASP A 19 -2.08 7.21 18.72
C ASP A 19 -1.25 8.42 19.17
N ASN A 20 -0.19 8.15 19.94
CA ASN A 20 0.71 9.15 20.51
C ASN A 20 2.08 9.19 19.82
N ASN A 21 2.26 8.50 18.70
CA ASN A 21 3.54 8.48 18.00
C ASN A 21 3.67 9.77 17.15
N PRO A 22 4.63 10.66 17.44
CA PRO A 22 4.75 11.91 16.70
C PRO A 22 5.28 11.71 15.27
N THR A 23 6.03 10.62 15.02
CA THR A 23 6.82 10.41 13.80
C THR A 23 6.32 9.32 12.87
N SER A 24 5.39 8.47 13.30
CA SER A 24 4.79 7.43 12.44
C SER A 24 3.39 7.09 12.92
N ARG A 25 2.40 7.37 12.07
CA ARG A 25 0.97 7.13 12.31
C ARG A 25 0.33 6.60 11.04
N ASP A 26 -0.88 6.05 11.18
CA ASP A 26 -1.66 5.74 9.98
C ASP A 26 -2.02 7.04 9.27
N ALA A 27 -1.90 7.08 7.95
CA ALA A 27 -2.35 8.20 7.13
C ALA A 27 -3.09 7.72 5.88
N LEU A 28 -4.13 8.45 5.48
CA LEU A 28 -4.99 8.10 4.34
C LEU A 28 -5.12 9.29 3.39
N VAL A 29 -5.07 9.00 2.10
CA VAL A 29 -5.37 9.93 1.01
C VAL A 29 -6.28 9.23 0.02
N VAL A 30 -7.31 9.93 -0.48
CA VAL A 30 -8.29 9.40 -1.42
C VAL A 30 -8.30 10.24 -2.69
N LEU A 31 -8.17 9.59 -3.84
CA LEU A 31 -8.31 10.19 -5.15
C LEU A 31 -9.51 9.58 -5.89
N ASP A 32 -10.15 10.36 -6.75
CA ASP A 32 -11.10 9.83 -7.74
C ASP A 32 -10.39 9.44 -9.06
N GLU A 33 -11.17 8.93 -10.01
CA GLU A 33 -10.69 8.54 -11.35
C GLU A 33 -10.07 9.70 -12.14
N THR A 34 -10.42 10.94 -11.83
CA THR A 34 -9.92 12.16 -12.51
C THR A 34 -8.68 12.76 -11.86
N LEU A 35 -8.04 12.02 -10.94
CA LEU A 35 -6.94 12.50 -10.10
C LEU A 35 -7.32 13.71 -9.23
N ARG A 36 -8.58 13.82 -8.82
CA ARG A 36 -8.97 14.83 -7.84
C ARG A 36 -8.81 14.27 -6.43
N LEU A 37 -8.24 15.06 -5.54
CA LEU A 37 -8.30 14.79 -4.10
C LEU A 37 -9.75 14.90 -3.63
N VAL A 38 -10.29 13.80 -3.10
CA VAL A 38 -11.64 13.76 -2.53
C VAL A 38 -11.58 13.63 -1.01
N GLY A 39 -12.43 14.39 -0.33
CA GLY A 39 -12.37 14.53 1.12
C GLY A 39 -11.10 15.25 1.61
N THR A 40 -10.72 14.95 2.84
CA THR A 40 -9.60 15.53 3.60
C THR A 40 -8.59 14.43 3.90
N PRO A 41 -7.29 14.62 3.58
CA PRO A 41 -6.25 13.70 4.02
C PRO A 41 -6.29 13.49 5.54
N TRP A 42 -6.26 12.23 5.97
CA TRP A 42 -6.42 11.87 7.37
C TRP A 42 -5.12 11.32 7.94
N ARG A 43 -4.89 11.58 9.23
CA ARG A 43 -3.76 11.01 9.99
C ARG A 43 -4.20 10.66 11.41
N GLY A 44 -3.99 9.41 11.81
CA GLY A 44 -4.48 8.91 13.09
C GLY A 44 -4.02 7.49 13.43
N ASN A 45 -4.93 6.68 13.98
CA ASN A 45 -4.72 5.25 14.20
C ASN A 45 -5.97 4.50 13.72
N LEU A 46 -5.79 3.57 12.78
CA LEU A 46 -6.89 2.78 12.19
C LEU A 46 -7.35 1.61 13.06
N ARG A 47 -6.73 1.36 14.22
CA ARG A 47 -7.11 0.26 15.12
C ARG A 47 -8.62 0.21 15.41
N ALA A 48 -9.25 1.36 15.69
CA ALA A 48 -10.69 1.43 15.97
C ALA A 48 -11.52 1.04 14.74
N ALA A 49 -11.27 1.68 13.59
CA ALA A 49 -11.95 1.39 12.33
C ALA A 49 -11.82 -0.09 11.92
N LEU A 50 -10.62 -0.67 12.07
CA LEU A 50 -10.37 -2.09 11.81
C LEU A 50 -11.17 -3.00 12.75
N ASN A 51 -11.26 -2.66 14.04
CA ASN A 51 -12.02 -3.45 15.01
C ASN A 51 -13.52 -3.42 14.77
N GLU A 52 -14.05 -2.23 14.51
CA GLU A 52 -15.49 -1.94 14.41
C GLU A 52 -16.11 -2.39 13.08
N SER A 53 -15.31 -2.48 12.02
CA SER A 53 -15.77 -2.92 10.70
C SER A 53 -16.01 -4.43 10.66
N LEU A 54 -17.21 -4.87 10.30
CA LEU A 54 -17.53 -6.30 10.19
C LEU A 54 -17.34 -6.84 8.77
N THR A 55 -17.54 -5.97 7.78
CA THR A 55 -17.42 -6.29 6.36
C THR A 55 -16.46 -5.34 5.64
N SER A 56 -16.04 -5.70 4.43
CA SER A 56 -15.22 -4.81 3.59
C SER A 56 -15.93 -3.50 3.27
N ARG A 57 -17.27 -3.50 3.16
CA ARG A 57 -18.06 -2.29 2.96
C ARG A 57 -18.06 -1.40 4.19
N ASP A 58 -18.19 -1.97 5.40
CA ASP A 58 -18.08 -1.20 6.65
C ASP A 58 -16.71 -0.53 6.76
N LEU A 59 -15.66 -1.26 6.37
CA LEU A 59 -14.32 -0.72 6.34
C LEU A 59 -14.20 0.44 5.36
N ILE A 60 -14.63 0.27 4.10
CA ILE A 60 -14.62 1.34 3.10
C ILE A 60 -15.34 2.59 3.64
N ASN A 61 -16.55 2.43 4.17
CA ASN A 61 -17.33 3.54 4.73
C ASN A 61 -16.60 4.23 5.89
N SER A 62 -15.95 3.45 6.76
CA SER A 62 -15.17 3.96 7.89
C SER A 62 -13.95 4.76 7.42
N LEU A 63 -13.19 4.25 6.46
CA LEU A 63 -12.00 4.91 5.90
C LEU A 63 -12.37 6.21 5.20
N LEU A 64 -13.42 6.19 4.38
CA LEU A 64 -13.94 7.38 3.71
C LEU A 64 -14.47 8.42 4.72
N GLY A 65 -15.17 7.97 5.76
CA GLY A 65 -15.65 8.83 6.85
C GLY A 65 -14.51 9.50 7.62
N LEU A 66 -13.40 8.81 7.88
CA LEU A 66 -12.19 9.40 8.48
C LEU A 66 -11.61 10.51 7.59
N CYS A 67 -11.72 10.34 6.27
CA CYS A 67 -11.34 11.34 5.27
C CYS A 67 -12.45 12.38 5.02
N GLN A 68 -13.49 12.46 5.84
CA GLN A 68 -14.60 13.40 5.69
C GLN A 68 -15.32 13.31 4.32
N TYR A 69 -15.27 12.14 3.68
CA TYR A 69 -15.97 11.85 2.44
C TYR A 69 -17.21 11.01 2.74
N ALA A 70 -18.38 11.46 2.28
CA ALA A 70 -19.65 10.77 2.50
C ALA A 70 -19.81 9.66 1.46
N ALA A 71 -19.63 8.41 1.88
CA ALA A 71 -19.85 7.25 1.02
C ALA A 71 -21.34 7.16 0.59
N SER A 72 -21.55 6.99 -0.70
CA SER A 72 -22.81 6.60 -1.33
C SER A 72 -23.12 5.11 -1.17
N GLY A 73 -22.11 4.29 -0.83
CA GLY A 73 -22.24 2.87 -0.52
C GLY A 73 -22.08 1.94 -1.73
N ASN A 74 -21.86 2.47 -2.93
CA ASN A 74 -21.61 1.70 -4.15
C ASN A 74 -20.18 1.85 -4.69
N GLU A 75 -19.28 2.49 -3.94
CA GLU A 75 -17.91 2.75 -4.37
C GLU A 75 -17.17 1.44 -4.60
N ARG A 76 -16.32 1.42 -5.63
CA ARG A 76 -15.28 0.43 -5.79
C ARG A 76 -13.96 1.07 -5.36
N VAL A 77 -13.26 0.44 -4.42
CA VAL A 77 -11.99 0.97 -3.89
C VAL A 77 -10.83 0.12 -4.36
N VAL A 78 -9.80 0.78 -4.89
CA VAL A 78 -8.45 0.21 -5.05
C VAL A 78 -7.55 0.88 -4.01
N MET A 79 -6.98 0.09 -3.11
CA MET A 79 -6.16 0.56 -2.01
C MET A 79 -4.72 0.10 -2.15
N ALA A 80 -3.76 1.02 -2.14
CA ALA A 80 -2.34 0.69 -1.99
C ALA A 80 -1.87 0.99 -0.56
N ILE A 81 -1.13 0.05 0.02
CA ILE A 81 -0.71 0.09 1.43
C ILE A 81 0.82 0.10 1.50
N ASP A 82 1.41 1.05 2.24
CA ASP A 82 2.85 1.12 2.52
C ASP A 82 3.23 0.23 3.71
N THR A 83 3.12 -1.08 3.51
CA THR A 83 3.67 -2.06 4.44
C THR A 83 3.74 -3.45 3.79
N PRO A 84 4.66 -4.34 4.21
CA PRO A 84 4.66 -5.72 3.77
C PRO A 84 3.31 -6.40 4.01
N LEU A 85 2.69 -6.90 2.93
CA LEU A 85 1.40 -7.57 2.95
C LEU A 85 1.52 -9.10 2.97
N ALA A 86 2.73 -9.64 2.92
CA ALA A 86 3.02 -11.05 3.09
C ALA A 86 4.37 -11.25 3.78
N LEU A 87 4.61 -12.47 4.26
CA LEU A 87 5.88 -12.89 4.84
C LEU A 87 6.60 -13.85 3.89
N PRO A 88 7.94 -13.95 3.97
CA PRO A 88 8.68 -14.95 3.19
C PRO A 88 8.20 -16.36 3.52
N THR A 89 7.98 -17.18 2.50
CA THR A 89 7.52 -18.57 2.64
C THR A 89 8.50 -19.38 3.48
N ALA A 90 9.80 -19.17 3.29
CA ALA A 90 10.84 -19.84 4.07
C ALA A 90 10.79 -19.45 5.55
N LEU A 91 10.41 -18.21 5.90
CA LEU A 91 10.19 -17.81 7.29
C LEU A 91 9.00 -18.54 7.90
N LEU A 92 7.90 -18.65 7.15
CA LEU A 92 6.70 -19.37 7.60
C LEU A 92 6.98 -20.87 7.77
N ALA A 93 7.82 -21.45 6.92
CA ALA A 93 8.30 -22.83 7.06
C ALA A 93 9.21 -22.99 8.29
N LEU A 94 10.14 -22.05 8.51
CA LEU A 94 11.00 -22.03 9.70
C LEU A 94 10.19 -21.98 10.99
N ALA A 95 9.12 -21.19 11.04
CA ALA A 95 8.21 -21.13 12.19
C ALA A 95 7.50 -22.47 12.49
N LYS A 96 7.46 -23.39 11.52
CA LYS A 96 6.95 -24.76 11.66
C LYS A 96 8.06 -25.79 11.95
N GLY A 97 9.32 -25.37 11.95
CA GLY A 97 10.49 -26.22 12.19
C GLY A 97 11.27 -26.61 10.92
N ASP A 98 10.88 -26.12 9.75
CA ASP A 98 11.53 -26.47 8.48
C ASP A 98 12.60 -25.43 8.10
N ALA A 99 13.86 -25.84 8.06
CA ALA A 99 14.98 -24.96 7.71
C ALA A 99 15.36 -25.06 6.22
N VAL A 100 15.80 -23.95 5.62
CA VAL A 100 16.46 -23.94 4.31
C VAL A 100 17.90 -24.44 4.41
N GLU A 101 18.41 -24.99 3.31
CA GLU A 101 19.77 -25.54 3.25
C GLU A 101 20.87 -24.47 3.26
N ALA A 102 20.58 -23.27 2.74
CA ALA A 102 21.55 -22.21 2.61
C ALA A 102 20.99 -20.82 2.94
N LEU A 103 21.80 -20.03 3.65
CA LEU A 103 21.54 -18.64 3.98
C LEU A 103 22.57 -17.82 3.21
N GLY A 104 22.14 -17.17 2.12
CA GLY A 104 23.02 -16.29 1.34
C GLY A 104 23.47 -15.04 2.13
N ARG A 105 23.92 -14.00 1.42
CA ARG A 105 24.15 -12.69 2.06
C ARG A 105 22.81 -12.13 2.57
N SER A 106 22.86 -11.05 3.37
CA SER A 106 21.64 -10.45 3.95
C SER A 106 20.53 -10.25 2.92
N GLN A 107 20.85 -9.66 1.76
CA GLN A 107 19.91 -9.38 0.67
C GLN A 107 19.38 -10.64 -0.05
N ASP A 108 20.06 -11.77 0.10
CA ASP A 108 19.72 -13.05 -0.52
C ASP A 108 19.04 -14.00 0.49
N ASN A 109 18.89 -13.57 1.75
CA ASN A 109 18.43 -14.42 2.83
C ASN A 109 16.89 -14.66 2.72
N PRO A 110 16.45 -15.91 2.49
CA PRO A 110 15.04 -16.21 2.23
C PRO A 110 14.15 -16.09 3.47
N TYR A 111 14.72 -16.02 4.68
CA TYR A 111 13.95 -15.75 5.89
C TYR A 111 13.67 -14.26 6.10
N LEU A 112 14.53 -13.40 5.56
CA LEU A 112 14.43 -11.96 5.76
C LEU A 112 13.62 -11.30 4.67
N TYR A 113 13.84 -11.69 3.41
CA TYR A 113 13.25 -11.05 2.24
C TYR A 113 12.42 -12.05 1.45
N ARG A 114 11.32 -11.60 0.86
CA ARG A 114 10.55 -12.40 -0.10
C ARG A 114 11.27 -12.39 -1.44
N GLU A 115 10.83 -13.24 -2.35
CA GLU A 115 11.32 -13.24 -3.72
C GLU A 115 11.15 -11.89 -4.39
N THR A 116 10.05 -11.20 -4.10
CA THR A 116 9.76 -9.84 -4.54
C THR A 116 10.84 -8.83 -4.13
N GLU A 117 11.24 -8.73 -2.85
CA GLU A 117 12.31 -7.80 -2.46
C GLU A 117 13.65 -8.19 -3.07
N ARG A 118 13.97 -9.49 -3.14
CA ARG A 118 15.21 -9.96 -3.77
C ARG A 118 15.27 -9.57 -5.25
N TRP A 119 14.14 -9.68 -5.96
CA TRP A 119 14.01 -9.25 -7.35
C TRP A 119 14.19 -7.74 -7.51
N LEU A 120 13.63 -6.94 -6.60
CA LEU A 120 13.74 -5.48 -6.59
C LEU A 120 15.15 -5.01 -6.25
N PHE A 121 15.84 -5.69 -5.33
CA PHE A 121 17.24 -5.40 -4.97
C PHE A 121 18.15 -5.47 -6.19
N GLN A 122 17.96 -6.48 -7.06
CA GLN A 122 18.71 -6.65 -8.30
C GLN A 122 18.46 -5.51 -9.31
N ARG A 123 17.47 -4.65 -9.07
CA ARG A 123 17.08 -3.50 -9.90
C ARG A 123 17.19 -2.17 -9.17
N GLY A 124 17.95 -2.13 -8.08
CA GLY A 124 18.30 -0.89 -7.38
C GLY A 124 17.21 -0.31 -6.48
N VAL A 125 16.11 -1.04 -6.26
CA VAL A 125 15.08 -0.68 -5.29
C VAL A 125 15.24 -1.56 -4.06
N THR A 126 15.28 -0.95 -2.87
CA THR A 126 15.50 -1.68 -1.62
C THR A 126 14.33 -1.55 -0.63
N PRO A 127 13.22 -2.29 -0.83
CA PRO A 127 12.10 -2.25 0.10
C PRO A 127 12.48 -2.79 1.47
N LEU A 128 11.75 -2.34 2.49
CA LEU A 128 11.95 -2.77 3.86
C LEU A 128 11.38 -4.18 4.07
N SER A 129 12.11 -4.99 4.83
CA SER A 129 11.65 -6.29 5.29
C SER A 129 10.97 -6.19 6.65
N PRO A 130 9.85 -6.93 6.86
CA PRO A 130 9.18 -6.97 8.16
C PRO A 130 10.06 -7.54 9.27
N ILE A 131 11.03 -8.39 8.93
CA ILE A 131 11.92 -9.05 9.90
C ILE A 131 13.20 -8.25 10.08
N LYS A 132 13.88 -7.92 8.98
CA LYS A 132 15.20 -7.31 9.01
C LYS A 132 15.17 -5.84 9.42
N ASP A 133 14.09 -5.14 9.12
CA ASP A 133 13.96 -3.70 9.39
C ASP A 133 12.98 -3.41 10.56
N MET A 134 12.57 -4.46 11.27
CA MET A 134 11.78 -4.38 12.52
C MET A 134 10.42 -3.68 12.36
N ILE A 135 9.83 -3.72 11.16
CA ILE A 135 8.51 -3.13 10.85
C ILE A 135 7.35 -4.13 10.99
N GLY A 136 7.52 -5.17 11.83
CA GLY A 136 6.51 -6.21 12.03
C GLY A 136 5.17 -5.69 12.59
N SER A 137 5.17 -4.57 13.32
CA SER A 137 3.92 -3.95 13.82
C SER A 137 3.05 -3.42 12.68
N GLN A 138 3.67 -2.74 11.71
CA GLN A 138 3.00 -2.22 10.52
C GLN A 138 2.55 -3.37 9.62
N ALA A 139 3.47 -4.30 9.33
CA ALA A 139 3.20 -5.43 8.44
C ALA A 139 2.01 -6.28 8.95
N THR A 140 1.99 -6.60 10.23
CA THR A 140 0.86 -7.35 10.82
C THR A 140 -0.48 -6.60 10.75
N LYS A 141 -0.47 -5.25 10.75
CA LYS A 141 -1.69 -4.46 10.59
C LYS A 141 -2.21 -4.50 9.14
N GLY A 142 -1.32 -4.35 8.15
CA GLY A 142 -1.68 -4.51 6.74
C GLY A 142 -2.18 -5.92 6.41
N MET A 143 -1.44 -6.95 6.88
CA MET A 143 -1.85 -8.35 6.74
C MET A 143 -3.18 -8.65 7.43
N HIS A 144 -3.48 -8.03 8.58
CA HIS A 144 -4.78 -8.15 9.24
C HIS A 144 -5.91 -7.59 8.38
N LEU A 145 -5.70 -6.41 7.75
CA LEU A 145 -6.68 -5.83 6.82
C LEU A 145 -6.98 -6.81 5.69
N LEU A 146 -5.96 -7.39 5.06
CA LEU A 146 -6.14 -8.39 4.00
C LEU A 146 -6.94 -9.59 4.50
N ALA A 147 -6.48 -10.23 5.57
CA ALA A 147 -7.09 -11.46 6.07
C ALA A 147 -8.58 -11.29 6.43
N ARG A 148 -8.98 -10.09 6.88
CA ARG A 148 -10.35 -9.80 7.32
C ARG A 148 -11.24 -9.22 6.23
N PHE A 149 -10.70 -8.40 5.33
CA PHE A 149 -11.50 -7.57 4.42
C PHE A 149 -11.17 -7.76 2.93
N ALA A 150 -10.04 -8.38 2.59
CA ALA A 150 -9.68 -8.71 1.21
C ALA A 150 -8.89 -10.03 1.15
N PRO A 151 -9.48 -11.17 1.54
CA PRO A 151 -8.70 -12.41 1.75
C PRO A 151 -8.36 -13.15 0.45
N HIS A 152 -8.96 -12.77 -0.69
CA HIS A 152 -8.81 -13.51 -1.94
C HIS A 152 -7.66 -12.96 -2.77
N ILE A 153 -6.68 -13.79 -3.11
CA ILE A 153 -5.63 -13.44 -4.07
C ILE A 153 -6.25 -13.45 -5.47
N ALA A 154 -6.39 -12.28 -6.08
CA ALA A 154 -6.88 -12.13 -7.46
C ALA A 154 -5.76 -12.37 -8.49
N ALA A 155 -4.55 -11.92 -8.16
CA ALA A 155 -3.30 -12.14 -8.90
C ALA A 155 -2.11 -11.92 -7.95
N CYS A 156 -0.88 -12.22 -8.40
CA CYS A 156 0.30 -11.98 -7.56
C CYS A 156 0.37 -10.50 -7.12
N GLY A 157 0.35 -10.28 -5.80
CA GLY A 157 0.31 -8.95 -5.16
C GLY A 157 -1.02 -8.21 -5.20
N GLN A 158 -2.09 -8.82 -5.69
CA GLN A 158 -3.42 -8.22 -5.73
C GLN A 158 -4.40 -9.08 -4.94
N TRP A 159 -5.03 -8.45 -3.95
CA TRP A 159 -6.02 -9.07 -3.10
C TRP A 159 -7.37 -8.38 -3.26
N GLN A 160 -8.48 -9.10 -3.03
CA GLN A 160 -9.82 -8.56 -3.16
C GLN A 160 -10.79 -9.09 -2.11
N SER A 161 -11.82 -8.30 -1.80
CA SER A 161 -13.01 -8.76 -1.08
C SER A 161 -13.82 -9.73 -1.95
N ALA A 162 -14.69 -10.53 -1.33
CA ALA A 162 -15.51 -11.52 -2.05
C ALA A 162 -16.39 -10.88 -3.14
N GLU A 163 -16.90 -9.67 -2.87
CA GLU A 163 -17.75 -8.90 -3.78
C GLU A 163 -16.96 -8.04 -4.77
N GLY A 164 -15.62 -8.01 -4.69
CA GLY A 164 -14.77 -7.16 -5.52
C GLY A 164 -14.87 -5.65 -5.25
N ALA A 165 -15.55 -5.26 -4.16
CA ALA A 165 -15.72 -3.87 -3.77
C ALA A 165 -14.42 -3.22 -3.24
N LEU A 166 -13.55 -4.02 -2.63
CA LEU A 166 -12.23 -3.61 -2.17
C LEU A 166 -11.18 -4.45 -2.88
N SER A 167 -10.27 -3.78 -3.60
CA SER A 167 -9.02 -4.35 -4.12
C SER A 167 -7.86 -3.75 -3.35
N VAL A 168 -6.88 -4.55 -2.95
CA VAL A 168 -5.74 -4.12 -2.14
C VAL A 168 -4.44 -4.57 -2.80
N VAL A 169 -3.43 -3.70 -2.76
CA VAL A 169 -2.08 -3.97 -3.23
C VAL A 169 -1.05 -3.44 -2.23
N GLU A 170 0.15 -3.98 -2.29
CA GLU A 170 1.30 -3.42 -1.57
C GLU A 170 1.97 -2.35 -2.43
N GLY A 171 2.13 -1.16 -1.86
CA GLY A 171 2.86 -0.06 -2.47
C GLY A 171 4.15 0.22 -1.72
N TYR A 172 5.13 0.81 -2.40
CA TYR A 172 6.31 1.35 -1.75
C TYR A 172 6.57 2.76 -2.29
N PRO A 173 6.29 3.83 -1.50
CA PRO A 173 6.24 5.19 -2.00
C PRO A 173 7.62 5.80 -2.28
N THR A 174 8.68 5.28 -1.66
CA THR A 174 10.04 5.82 -1.83
C THR A 174 10.53 5.84 -3.30
N PRO A 175 10.37 4.76 -4.10
CA PRO A 175 10.56 4.81 -5.55
C PRO A 175 9.67 5.84 -6.28
N ALA A 176 8.39 5.93 -5.92
CA ALA A 176 7.43 6.88 -6.50
C ALA A 176 7.79 8.36 -6.28
N LYS A 177 8.44 8.69 -5.16
CA LYS A 177 8.96 10.05 -4.91
C LYS A 177 10.00 10.49 -5.95
N ARG A 178 10.77 9.55 -6.51
CA ARG A 178 11.88 9.82 -7.45
C ARG A 178 11.51 9.58 -8.92
N SER A 179 10.36 8.97 -9.18
CA SER A 179 9.86 8.69 -10.53
C SER A 179 9.42 9.97 -11.25
N ALA A 180 9.83 10.11 -12.51
CA ALA A 180 9.40 11.19 -13.39
C ALA A 180 7.94 10.99 -13.84
N ALA A 181 7.53 9.74 -14.10
CA ALA A 181 6.14 9.42 -14.39
C ALA A 181 5.20 9.83 -13.24
N PHE A 182 5.56 9.49 -12.00
CA PHE A 182 4.78 9.89 -10.83
C PHE A 182 4.90 11.39 -10.53
N ALA A 183 6.01 12.05 -10.89
CA ALA A 183 6.08 13.50 -10.84
C ALA A 183 5.05 14.14 -11.78
N ALA A 184 4.91 13.64 -13.00
CA ALA A 184 3.91 14.12 -13.95
C ALA A 184 2.48 13.88 -13.43
N LEU A 185 2.20 12.73 -12.79
CA LEU A 185 0.90 12.47 -12.17
C LEU A 185 0.61 13.44 -11.03
N ARG A 186 1.58 13.70 -10.13
CA ARG A 186 1.42 14.68 -9.04
C ARG A 186 1.05 16.08 -9.55
N HIS A 187 1.54 16.49 -10.72
CA HIS A 187 1.19 17.77 -11.34
C HIS A 187 -0.21 17.82 -11.94
N GLN A 188 -0.81 16.66 -12.23
CA GLN A 188 -2.19 16.55 -12.73
C GLN A 188 -3.22 16.52 -11.60
N VAL A 189 -2.79 16.21 -10.37
CA VAL A 189 -3.72 16.11 -9.24
C VAL A 189 -4.37 17.46 -8.96
N THR A 190 -5.70 17.48 -8.97
CA THR A 190 -6.47 18.65 -8.59
C THR A 190 -6.85 18.57 -7.12
N MET A 191 -6.50 19.59 -6.33
CA MET A 191 -6.79 19.61 -4.90
C MET A 191 -7.03 21.05 -4.39
N PRO A 192 -7.79 21.21 -3.29
CA PRO A 192 -7.87 22.47 -2.57
C PRO A 192 -6.49 22.99 -2.13
N SER A 193 -6.31 24.32 -2.20
CA SER A 193 -5.02 24.98 -1.95
C SER A 193 -4.42 24.71 -0.56
N GLU A 194 -5.29 24.50 0.43
CA GLU A 194 -4.94 24.18 1.81
C GLU A 194 -4.22 22.84 1.95
N PHE A 195 -4.46 21.89 1.04
CA PHE A 195 -3.82 20.57 1.05
C PHE A 195 -2.59 20.49 0.15
N ALA A 196 -2.46 21.41 -0.82
CA ALA A 196 -1.33 21.44 -1.74
C ALA A 196 0.02 21.58 -1.01
N SER A 197 0.11 22.49 -0.04
CA SER A 197 1.34 22.69 0.72
C SER A 197 1.73 21.42 1.51
N MET A 198 0.76 20.79 2.17
CA MET A 198 0.96 19.58 2.95
C MET A 198 1.44 18.39 2.11
N LEU A 199 0.94 18.24 0.89
CA LEU A 199 1.26 17.10 0.01
C LEU A 199 2.54 17.30 -0.79
N HIS A 200 2.77 18.52 -1.30
CA HIS A 200 3.97 18.81 -2.09
C HIS A 200 5.20 19.14 -1.23
N GLN A 201 5.00 19.73 -0.05
CA GLN A 201 6.08 20.16 0.86
C GLN A 201 5.76 19.78 2.31
N PRO A 202 5.63 18.47 2.62
CA PRO A 202 5.28 18.01 3.96
C PRO A 202 6.34 18.40 4.98
N THR A 203 5.88 18.84 6.15
CA THR A 203 6.73 18.86 7.35
C THR A 203 7.13 17.43 7.74
N PRO A 204 8.14 17.23 8.61
CA PRO A 204 8.48 15.89 9.11
C PRO A 204 7.32 15.12 9.74
N LYS A 205 6.32 15.81 10.30
CA LYS A 205 5.12 15.19 10.90
C LYS A 205 4.03 14.83 9.87
N GLN A 206 4.20 15.24 8.62
CA GLN A 206 3.27 15.03 7.52
C GLN A 206 3.83 14.08 6.44
N GLN A 207 5.01 13.49 6.67
CA GLN A 207 5.59 12.51 5.75
C GLN A 207 4.64 11.34 5.51
N ASP A 208 4.01 10.82 6.56
CA ASP A 208 2.99 9.76 6.46
C ASP A 208 1.87 10.12 5.45
N ILE A 209 1.41 11.37 5.45
CA ILE A 209 0.36 11.82 4.52
C ILE A 209 0.88 11.89 3.08
N GLN A 210 2.13 12.32 2.90
CA GLN A 210 2.74 12.31 1.57
C GLN A 210 2.96 10.87 1.07
N ASP A 211 3.37 9.96 1.93
CA ASP A 211 3.54 8.54 1.58
C ASP A 211 2.21 7.89 1.21
N ALA A 212 1.15 8.17 1.99
CA ALA A 212 -0.21 7.79 1.64
C ALA A 212 -0.64 8.37 0.27
N TRP A 213 -0.31 9.62 -0.05
CA TRP A 213 -0.63 10.18 -1.37
C TRP A 213 0.07 9.46 -2.53
N HIS A 214 1.34 9.09 -2.37
CA HIS A 214 2.06 8.32 -3.39
C HIS A 214 1.46 6.92 -3.56
N CYS A 215 1.03 6.28 -2.47
CA CYS A 215 0.26 5.04 -2.55
C CYS A 215 -1.07 5.24 -3.29
N ALA A 216 -1.80 6.33 -3.07
CA ALA A 216 -3.05 6.60 -3.78
C ALA A 216 -2.82 6.74 -5.30
N LEU A 217 -1.75 7.43 -5.71
CA LEU A 217 -1.33 7.52 -7.10
C LEU A 217 -0.93 6.17 -7.69
N LEU A 218 -0.30 5.31 -6.91
CA LEU A 218 0.06 3.96 -7.32
C LEU A 218 -1.20 3.12 -7.57
N ALA A 219 -2.16 3.14 -6.64
CA ALA A 219 -3.46 2.48 -6.80
C ALA A 219 -4.18 2.96 -8.07
N TRP A 220 -4.20 4.27 -8.34
CA TRP A 220 -4.77 4.83 -9.57
C TRP A 220 -4.05 4.34 -10.83
N SER A 221 -2.71 4.32 -10.79
CA SER A 221 -1.88 3.93 -11.93
C SER A 221 -2.07 2.46 -12.35
N LEU A 222 -2.44 1.58 -11.42
CA LEU A 222 -2.74 0.17 -11.73
C LEU A 222 -3.94 -0.02 -12.65
N GLU A 223 -4.80 0.99 -12.81
CA GLU A 223 -5.96 0.92 -13.69
C GLU A 223 -5.80 1.80 -14.93
N HIS A 224 -5.22 2.99 -14.74
CA HIS A 224 -5.22 4.05 -15.76
C HIS A 224 -3.87 4.31 -16.42
N ALA A 225 -2.77 3.79 -15.86
CA ALA A 225 -1.41 4.01 -16.36
C ALA A 225 -0.53 2.76 -16.14
N LYS A 226 -1.06 1.59 -16.50
CA LYS A 226 -0.48 0.26 -16.18
C LYS A 226 0.96 0.11 -16.67
N GLU A 227 1.29 0.75 -17.79
CA GLU A 227 2.60 0.77 -18.41
C GLU A 227 3.66 1.51 -17.58
N THR A 228 3.23 2.38 -16.66
CA THR A 228 4.12 3.14 -15.77
C THR A 228 4.49 2.38 -14.49
N VAL A 229 3.88 1.22 -14.24
CA VAL A 229 4.07 0.42 -13.02
C VAL A 229 4.67 -0.94 -13.34
N ALA A 230 5.62 -1.39 -12.52
CA ALA A 230 6.24 -2.70 -12.65
C ALA A 230 5.29 -3.81 -12.18
N TRP A 231 5.04 -4.78 -13.05
CA TRP A 231 4.21 -5.95 -12.79
C TRP A 231 5.05 -7.17 -12.41
N PRO A 232 4.52 -8.11 -11.60
CA PRO A 232 5.25 -9.30 -11.21
C PRO A 232 5.58 -10.17 -12.45
N PRO A 233 6.79 -10.76 -12.51
CA PRO A 233 7.09 -11.88 -13.41
C PRO A 233 6.10 -13.05 -13.23
N ALA A 234 5.93 -13.85 -14.28
CA ALA A 234 4.95 -14.93 -14.31
C ALA A 234 5.20 -16.04 -13.26
N ASP A 235 6.45 -16.21 -12.84
CA ASP A 235 6.92 -17.19 -11.85
C ASP A 235 6.95 -16.65 -10.41
N MET A 236 6.60 -15.38 -10.20
CA MET A 236 6.64 -14.76 -8.88
C MET A 236 5.66 -15.46 -7.91
N PRO A 237 6.12 -15.94 -6.73
CA PRO A 237 5.26 -16.68 -5.80
C PRO A 237 4.08 -15.83 -5.32
N ALA A 238 2.87 -16.19 -5.74
CA ALA A 238 1.66 -15.45 -5.37
C ALA A 238 1.45 -15.36 -3.85
N ALA A 239 1.89 -16.36 -3.10
CA ALA A 239 1.81 -16.39 -1.63
C ALA A 239 2.71 -15.34 -0.95
N GLU A 240 3.76 -14.88 -1.62
CA GLU A 240 4.64 -13.82 -1.12
C GLU A 240 4.21 -12.43 -1.62
N GLY A 241 3.27 -12.36 -2.57
CA GLY A 241 2.75 -11.11 -3.08
C GLY A 241 3.77 -10.32 -3.92
N TRP A 242 3.43 -9.07 -4.23
CA TRP A 242 4.23 -8.18 -5.07
C TRP A 242 4.18 -6.75 -4.53
N ILE A 243 5.29 -6.02 -4.66
CA ILE A 243 5.40 -4.60 -4.31
C ILE A 243 5.34 -3.82 -5.61
N PHE A 244 4.26 -3.06 -5.81
CA PHE A 244 4.12 -2.23 -6.99
C PHE A 244 4.98 -0.97 -6.85
N VAL A 245 5.78 -0.70 -7.87
CA VAL A 245 6.67 0.48 -7.97
C VAL A 245 6.67 1.01 -9.39
N PRO A 246 7.01 2.29 -9.63
CA PRO A 246 7.09 2.83 -10.99
C PRO A 246 8.20 2.15 -11.81
N CYS A 247 7.96 1.91 -13.10
CA CYS A 247 8.93 1.30 -14.02
C CYS A 247 10.23 2.11 -14.11
N ASP A 248 10.14 3.45 -14.17
CA ASP A 248 11.27 4.36 -14.28
C ASP A 248 12.08 4.51 -12.98
N SER A 249 11.67 3.85 -11.90
CA SER A 249 12.42 3.75 -10.65
C SER A 249 13.34 2.54 -10.58
N LEU A 250 13.18 1.58 -11.50
CA LEU A 250 14.02 0.40 -11.61
C LEU A 250 15.25 0.72 -12.45
N SER A 251 16.42 0.28 -12.01
CA SER A 251 17.63 0.33 -12.83
C SER A 251 17.47 -0.60 -14.03
N VAL A 252 17.80 -0.10 -15.22
CA VAL A 252 17.86 -0.93 -16.43
C VAL A 252 18.93 -1.99 -16.22
N GLN A 253 18.59 -3.26 -16.49
CA GLN A 253 19.56 -4.36 -16.54
C GLN A 253 20.27 -4.38 -17.88
#